data_AF-A0A9W6A9J5-F1
#
_entry.id   AF-A0A9W6A9J5-F1
#
_cell.length_a   1.000
_cell.length_b   1.000
_cell.length_c   1.000
_cell.angle_alpha   90.00
_cell.angle_beta   90.00
_cell.angle_gamma   90.00
#
_symmetry.space_group_name_H-M   'P 1'
#
loop_
_entity.id
_entity.type
_entity.pdbx_description
1 polymer ?
#
loop_
_entity_poly.entity_id
_entity_poly.type
_entity_poly.pdbx_seq_one_letter_code
_entity_poly.pdbx_strand_id
1 'polypeptide(L)'
;MARIYEQASQVMVWLGEEADDSTQALEAIRVAAGSVYSGEDSNLPSGSVPIEGIKRLFLRGWFYRMWILQEVGLARNIQILCGPVRLSGYTFATGIEAYSSHAGPSVMSTTHLIRGAIFRPQYGTHPMKKLSLSELIDMHHTNEATILHDKIYALLGLSSDSHEAPGLLPNYQLSWEQLFQRLIRFLLNEQISVKTWPGREIASIQSSGRILGFIVTAEDKHTKTMLQVLLTGVGMGNEGYKRLWKVKWTIRKSVELIKSCDIICLLQGVSYLSIIRYADGCFRVIVLRAVLQKTDGGDSADFRQVLSENNRPALNFHLVWSWKEQLSPSLCVLDLAAEALGTKSAIEKVLWDTNVAMHETAYIRKGIYWPAMFGTEDILRLFTERLGPRHPKTRMALYSVALLYSKADIGDKVIPLLFDRTKARDILRWMCGLQRKEDLKLLVGRDYCRRKYIDEPGFVSGTMELPISIRLGTLSKLKDLLREFEHRPPLRLQPLF
;
A
#
# COMPACT_ATOMS: atom_id res chain seq x y z
N MET A 1 18.24 -18.30 16.73
CA MET A 1 18.44 -18.63 15.30
C MET A 1 19.46 -17.71 14.63
N ALA A 2 19.21 -16.40 14.47
CA ALA A 2 20.11 -15.48 13.75
C ALA A 2 21.62 -15.61 14.06
N ARG A 3 22.00 -15.64 15.34
CA ARG A 3 23.41 -15.78 15.77
C ARG A 3 24.08 -17.06 15.23
N ILE A 4 23.34 -18.15 15.05
CA ILE A 4 23.87 -19.42 14.55
C ILE A 4 24.36 -19.24 13.11
N TYR A 5 23.52 -18.70 12.22
CA TYR A 5 23.88 -18.50 10.81
C TYR A 5 24.89 -17.38 10.60
N GLU A 6 24.89 -16.37 11.47
CA GLU A 6 25.89 -15.30 11.47
C GLU A 6 27.30 -15.81 11.84
N GLN A 7 27.38 -16.78 12.77
CA GLN A 7 28.64 -17.34 13.26
C GLN A 7 29.06 -18.62 12.52
N ALA A 8 28.19 -19.20 11.70
CA ALA A 8 28.49 -20.39 10.93
C ALA A 8 29.63 -20.13 9.93
N SER A 9 30.61 -21.03 9.89
CA SER A 9 31.69 -21.00 8.90
C SER A 9 31.18 -21.30 7.49
N GLN A 10 30.11 -22.10 7.38
CA GLN A 10 29.44 -22.45 6.15
C GLN A 10 27.98 -22.83 6.42
N VAL A 11 27.08 -22.46 5.51
CA VAL A 11 25.68 -22.87 5.53
C VAL A 11 25.40 -23.75 4.32
N MET A 12 24.94 -24.97 4.61
CA MET A 12 24.54 -25.94 3.61
C MET A 12 23.04 -25.78 3.32
N VAL A 13 22.70 -25.43 2.09
CA VAL A 13 21.32 -25.32 1.61
C VAL A 13 20.96 -26.62 0.90
N TRP A 14 20.05 -27.39 1.50
CA TRP A 14 19.52 -28.61 0.89
C TRP A 14 18.20 -28.32 0.19
N LEU A 15 18.18 -28.44 -1.14
CA LEU A 15 16.98 -28.23 -1.96
C LEU A 15 16.11 -29.49 -2.08
N GLY A 16 16.54 -30.63 -1.56
CA GLY A 16 15.85 -31.92 -1.67
C GLY A 16 16.59 -32.94 -2.55
N GLU A 17 16.02 -34.13 -2.65
CA GLU A 17 16.53 -35.20 -3.52
C GLU A 17 16.48 -34.81 -5.01
N GLU A 18 17.17 -35.62 -5.81
CA GLU A 18 17.06 -35.54 -7.27
C GLU A 18 15.65 -35.89 -7.73
N ALA A 19 14.98 -34.93 -8.36
CA ALA A 19 13.66 -35.08 -8.95
C ALA A 19 13.45 -33.99 -10.03
N ASP A 20 12.48 -34.20 -10.93
CA ASP A 20 12.04 -33.20 -11.93
C ASP A 20 13.20 -32.57 -12.73
N ASP A 21 14.15 -33.38 -13.19
CA ASP A 21 15.35 -32.94 -13.92
C ASP A 21 16.22 -31.90 -13.18
N SER A 22 16.15 -31.88 -11.85
CA SER A 22 16.91 -30.93 -11.01
C SER A 22 18.42 -30.97 -11.23
N THR A 23 19.00 -32.14 -11.54
CA THR A 23 20.43 -32.28 -11.85
C THR A 23 20.79 -31.51 -13.12
N GLN A 24 20.03 -31.71 -14.19
CA GLN A 24 20.21 -31.03 -15.47
C GLN A 24 19.93 -29.53 -15.32
N ALA A 25 18.91 -29.15 -14.53
CA ALA A 25 18.60 -27.75 -14.24
C ALA A 25 19.74 -27.04 -13.52
N LEU A 26 20.34 -27.66 -12.50
CA LEU A 26 21.47 -27.11 -11.76
C LEU A 26 22.74 -27.02 -12.63
N GLU A 27 22.96 -28.00 -13.51
CA GLU A 27 24.06 -27.95 -14.47
C GLU A 27 23.88 -26.80 -15.48
N ALA A 28 22.66 -26.59 -15.98
CA ALA A 28 22.34 -25.43 -16.82
C ALA A 28 22.59 -24.10 -16.09
N ILE A 29 22.18 -23.99 -14.82
CA ILE A 29 22.48 -22.83 -13.96
C ILE A 29 23.99 -22.64 -13.81
N ARG A 30 24.76 -23.72 -13.60
CA ARG A 30 26.23 -23.66 -13.49
C ARG A 30 26.89 -23.16 -14.77
N VAL A 31 26.45 -23.65 -15.93
CA VAL A 31 26.96 -23.23 -17.25
C VAL A 31 26.62 -21.75 -17.50
N ALA A 32 25.38 -21.34 -17.23
CA ALA A 32 24.95 -19.94 -17.35
C ALA A 32 25.75 -19.00 -16.44
N ALA A 33 26.10 -19.44 -15.22
CA ALA A 33 26.98 -18.67 -14.36
C ALA A 33 28.38 -18.52 -14.97
N GLY A 34 28.92 -19.59 -15.57
CA GLY A 34 30.22 -19.59 -16.25
C GLY A 34 30.31 -18.60 -17.40
N SER A 35 29.29 -18.52 -18.26
CA SER A 35 29.25 -17.58 -19.39
C SER A 35 29.23 -16.12 -18.93
N VAL A 36 28.56 -15.82 -17.82
CA VAL A 36 28.59 -14.46 -17.23
C VAL A 36 30.00 -14.07 -16.80
N TYR A 37 30.84 -15.01 -16.34
CA TYR A 37 32.24 -14.71 -16.00
C TYR A 37 33.15 -14.60 -17.22
N SER A 38 32.96 -15.43 -18.25
CA SER A 38 33.81 -15.39 -19.44
C SER A 38 33.50 -14.22 -20.38
N GLY A 39 32.31 -13.61 -20.24
CA GLY A 39 31.88 -12.52 -21.12
C GLY A 39 31.58 -12.99 -22.56
N GLU A 40 31.48 -14.30 -22.76
CA GLU A 40 31.10 -14.91 -24.03
C GLU A 40 29.58 -15.02 -24.08
N ASP A 41 29.00 -14.71 -25.25
CA ASP A 41 27.61 -15.09 -25.53
C ASP A 41 27.50 -16.60 -25.34
N SER A 42 26.64 -17.01 -24.42
CA SER A 42 26.46 -18.41 -24.07
C SER A 42 26.13 -19.19 -25.34
N ASN A 43 27.08 -19.96 -25.86
CA ASN A 43 26.77 -21.19 -26.56
C ASN A 43 26.15 -22.13 -25.51
N LEU A 44 24.88 -21.87 -25.15
CA LEU A 44 24.09 -22.85 -24.40
C LEU A 44 24.24 -24.15 -25.17
N PRO A 45 24.68 -25.25 -24.51
CA PRO A 45 24.93 -26.49 -25.21
C PRO A 45 23.69 -26.84 -26.02
N SER A 46 23.88 -27.22 -27.29
CA SER A 46 22.84 -27.50 -28.30
C SER A 46 21.83 -28.60 -27.91
N GLY A 47 21.88 -29.11 -26.68
CA GLY A 47 20.78 -29.86 -26.08
C GLY A 47 19.66 -28.92 -25.65
N SER A 48 18.43 -29.44 -25.60
CA SER A 48 17.30 -28.69 -25.07
C SER A 48 17.58 -28.27 -23.63
N VAL A 49 17.74 -26.96 -23.39
CA VAL A 49 17.82 -26.39 -22.04
C VAL A 49 16.64 -26.92 -21.21
N PRO A 50 16.86 -27.48 -20.01
CA PRO A 50 15.80 -28.10 -19.21
C PRO A 50 14.94 -27.03 -18.51
N ILE A 51 14.25 -26.20 -19.29
CA ILE A 51 13.44 -25.07 -18.79
C ILE A 51 12.36 -25.55 -17.81
N GLU A 52 11.74 -26.70 -18.07
CA GLU A 52 10.75 -27.25 -17.15
C GLU A 52 11.40 -27.69 -15.83
N GLY A 53 12.56 -28.34 -15.87
CA GLY A 53 13.33 -28.67 -14.66
C GLY A 53 13.75 -27.44 -13.86
N ILE A 54 14.13 -26.35 -14.53
CA ILE A 54 14.44 -25.06 -13.88
C ILE A 54 13.20 -24.47 -13.20
N LYS A 55 12.05 -24.47 -13.88
CA LYS A 55 10.78 -24.03 -13.29
C LYS A 55 10.41 -24.88 -12.08
N ARG A 56 10.52 -26.21 -12.18
CA ARG A 56 10.25 -27.14 -11.08
C ARG A 56 11.17 -26.93 -9.89
N LEU A 57 12.45 -26.65 -10.14
CA LEU A 57 13.41 -26.27 -9.10
C LEU A 57 12.98 -24.99 -8.38
N PHE A 58 12.56 -23.96 -9.11
CA PHE A 58 12.08 -22.69 -8.55
C PHE A 58 10.77 -22.82 -7.76
N LEU A 59 9.97 -23.84 -8.04
CA LEU A 59 8.73 -24.16 -7.32
C LEU A 59 8.97 -24.95 -6.02
N ARG A 60 10.21 -25.36 -5.72
CA ARG A 60 10.50 -26.09 -4.48
C ARG A 60 10.23 -25.21 -3.26
N GLY A 61 9.53 -25.79 -2.28
CA GLY A 61 9.08 -25.06 -1.08
C GLY A 61 10.18 -24.40 -0.27
N TRP A 62 11.44 -24.82 -0.40
CA TRP A 62 12.58 -24.17 0.26
C TRP A 62 12.63 -22.66 -0.04
N PHE A 63 12.42 -22.23 -1.28
CA PHE A 63 12.47 -20.81 -1.67
C PHE A 63 11.40 -19.93 -1.05
N TYR A 64 10.36 -20.51 -0.48
CA TYR A 64 9.21 -19.80 0.04
C TYR A 64 9.21 -19.75 1.56
N ARG A 65 10.10 -20.47 2.25
CA ARG A 65 10.11 -20.53 3.72
C ARG A 65 10.59 -19.23 4.34
N MET A 66 9.94 -18.81 5.42
CA MET A 66 10.30 -17.59 6.16
C MET A 66 11.72 -17.63 6.73
N TRP A 67 12.13 -18.78 7.27
CA TRP A 67 13.40 -18.93 7.95
C TRP A 67 14.62 -18.80 7.04
N ILE A 68 14.47 -19.01 5.72
CA ILE A 68 15.60 -18.92 4.78
C ILE A 68 16.25 -17.53 4.82
N LEU A 69 15.49 -16.50 5.15
CA LEU A 69 15.99 -15.14 5.23
C LEU A 69 17.10 -15.00 6.29
N GLN A 70 17.01 -15.72 7.40
CA GLN A 70 18.12 -15.80 8.37
C GLN A 70 19.20 -16.77 7.89
N GLU A 71 18.80 -17.93 7.37
CA GLU A 71 19.71 -19.00 6.93
C GLU A 71 20.70 -18.49 5.88
N VAL A 72 20.20 -17.89 4.79
CA VAL A 72 21.03 -17.39 3.70
C VAL A 72 21.30 -15.90 3.78
N GLY A 73 20.51 -15.12 4.53
CA GLY A 73 20.71 -13.67 4.68
C GLY A 73 21.79 -13.28 5.69
N LEU A 74 22.24 -14.20 6.56
CA LEU A 74 23.34 -13.98 7.50
C LEU A 74 24.61 -14.80 7.19
N ALA A 75 24.49 -15.87 6.40
CA ALA A 75 25.63 -16.73 6.04
C ALA A 75 26.71 -16.02 5.21
N ARG A 76 27.99 -16.29 5.48
CA ARG A 76 29.08 -15.72 4.67
C ARG A 76 29.52 -16.64 3.54
N ASN A 77 29.39 -17.94 3.76
CA ASN A 77 29.71 -18.99 2.81
C ASN A 77 28.51 -19.92 2.70
N ILE A 78 27.97 -20.06 1.48
CA ILE A 78 26.77 -20.84 1.21
C ILE A 78 27.13 -21.90 0.17
N GLN A 79 26.71 -23.14 0.44
CA GLN A 79 26.81 -24.25 -0.52
C GLN A 79 25.42 -24.82 -0.78
N ILE A 80 25.05 -24.89 -2.05
CA ILE A 80 23.79 -25.44 -2.51
C ILE A 80 23.97 -26.93 -2.81
N LEU A 81 23.03 -27.74 -2.33
CA LEU A 81 22.98 -29.17 -2.47
C LEU A 81 21.60 -29.58 -2.99
N CYS A 82 21.55 -30.52 -3.94
CA CYS A 82 20.33 -31.11 -4.45
C CYS A 82 20.64 -32.49 -5.04
N GLY A 83 20.13 -33.55 -4.42
CA GLY A 83 20.57 -34.91 -4.74
C GLY A 83 22.11 -35.02 -4.74
N PRO A 84 22.74 -35.50 -5.83
CA PRO A 84 24.20 -35.62 -5.93
C PRO A 84 24.92 -34.29 -6.25
N VAL A 85 24.20 -33.27 -6.70
CA VAL A 85 24.79 -32.02 -7.21
C VAL A 85 25.17 -31.08 -6.07
N ARG A 86 26.35 -30.46 -6.20
CA ARG A 86 26.86 -29.45 -5.26
C ARG A 86 27.33 -28.20 -6.02
N LEU A 87 26.85 -27.02 -5.62
CA LEU A 87 27.26 -25.74 -6.19
C LEU A 87 27.60 -24.72 -5.11
N SER A 88 28.50 -23.80 -5.40
CA SER A 88 28.67 -22.62 -4.55
C SER A 88 27.43 -21.73 -4.64
N GLY A 89 27.07 -21.05 -3.54
CA GLY A 89 25.94 -20.13 -3.54
C GLY A 89 26.08 -19.01 -4.56
N TYR A 90 27.30 -18.49 -4.76
CA TYR A 90 27.55 -17.44 -5.74
C TYR A 90 27.37 -17.92 -7.18
N THR A 91 27.87 -19.12 -7.52
CA THR A 91 27.63 -19.76 -8.83
C THR A 91 26.14 -19.96 -9.06
N PHE A 92 25.43 -20.52 -8.08
CA PHE A 92 23.99 -20.74 -8.16
C PHE A 92 23.23 -19.44 -8.40
N ALA A 93 23.50 -18.42 -7.59
CA ALA A 93 22.78 -17.16 -7.66
C ALA A 93 23.06 -16.38 -8.95
N THR A 94 24.31 -16.36 -9.42
CA THR A 94 24.67 -15.73 -10.71
C THR A 94 24.01 -16.45 -11.88
N GLY A 95 23.95 -17.79 -11.87
CA GLY A 95 23.33 -18.56 -12.95
C GLY A 95 21.81 -18.39 -13.03
N ILE A 96 21.12 -18.20 -11.90
CA ILE A 96 19.68 -17.95 -11.88
C ILE A 96 19.30 -16.68 -12.65
N GLU A 97 20.18 -15.66 -12.71
CA GLU A 97 19.89 -14.40 -13.42
C GLU A 97 19.53 -14.63 -14.90
N ALA A 98 20.17 -15.61 -15.56
CA ALA A 98 19.88 -16.01 -16.93
C ALA A 98 18.47 -16.59 -17.13
N TYR A 99 17.83 -17.04 -16.04
CA TYR A 99 16.50 -17.63 -16.01
C TYR A 99 15.52 -16.80 -15.16
N SER A 100 15.85 -15.53 -14.89
CA SER A 100 15.04 -14.63 -14.06
C SER A 100 13.61 -14.45 -14.55
N SER A 101 13.34 -14.59 -15.85
CA SER A 101 11.99 -14.56 -16.44
C SER A 101 11.10 -15.74 -15.99
N HIS A 102 11.70 -16.81 -15.45
CA HIS A 102 11.00 -17.97 -14.91
C HIS A 102 10.95 -17.97 -13.38
N ALA A 103 11.66 -17.06 -12.72
CA ALA A 103 11.76 -16.99 -11.27
C ALA A 103 10.71 -16.03 -10.68
N GLY A 104 9.99 -16.51 -9.66
CA GLY A 104 9.08 -15.66 -8.89
C GLY A 104 9.81 -14.68 -7.95
N PRO A 105 9.09 -13.73 -7.33
CA PRO A 105 9.68 -12.74 -6.42
C PRO A 105 10.48 -13.36 -5.26
N SER A 106 9.98 -14.46 -4.67
CA SER A 106 10.66 -15.14 -3.55
C SER A 106 12.01 -15.74 -3.96
N VAL A 107 12.05 -16.38 -5.13
CA VAL A 107 13.28 -16.95 -5.71
C VAL A 107 14.28 -15.83 -5.98
N MET A 108 13.86 -14.75 -6.65
CA MET A 108 14.75 -13.62 -6.95
C MET A 108 15.27 -12.92 -5.68
N SER A 109 14.43 -12.76 -4.67
CA SER A 109 14.82 -12.19 -3.37
C SER A 109 15.87 -13.05 -2.67
N THR A 110 15.65 -14.37 -2.64
CA THR A 110 16.59 -15.34 -2.05
C THR A 110 17.91 -15.39 -2.83
N THR A 111 17.85 -15.41 -4.16
CA THR A 111 19.00 -15.33 -5.06
C THR A 111 19.85 -14.09 -4.77
N HIS A 112 19.22 -12.93 -4.57
CA HIS A 112 19.95 -11.71 -4.22
C HIS A 112 20.66 -11.81 -2.87
N LEU A 113 20.00 -12.38 -1.85
CA LEU A 113 20.62 -12.64 -0.56
C LEU A 113 21.83 -13.56 -0.71
N ILE A 114 21.68 -14.69 -1.39
CA ILE A 114 22.77 -15.65 -1.61
C ILE A 114 23.93 -15.02 -2.36
N ARG A 115 23.67 -14.27 -3.45
CA ARG A 115 24.69 -13.60 -4.26
C ARG A 115 25.51 -12.60 -3.43
N GLY A 116 24.84 -11.88 -2.52
CA GLY A 116 25.47 -10.94 -1.61
C GLY A 116 26.29 -11.58 -0.49
N ALA A 117 26.27 -12.92 -0.33
CA ALA A 117 26.91 -13.60 0.79
C ALA A 117 28.42 -13.33 0.88
N ILE A 118 29.10 -13.38 -0.25
CA ILE A 118 30.56 -13.24 -0.34
C ILE A 118 31.07 -11.83 -0.01
N PHE A 119 30.20 -10.81 -0.07
CA PHE A 119 30.54 -9.41 0.21
C PHE A 119 30.24 -9.01 1.66
N ARG A 120 29.74 -9.93 2.49
CA ARG A 120 29.39 -9.63 3.87
C ARG A 120 30.64 -9.44 4.71
N PRO A 121 30.69 -8.42 5.57
CA PRO A 121 31.88 -8.14 6.34
C PRO A 121 32.16 -9.23 7.37
N GLN A 122 33.44 -9.57 7.55
CA GLN A 122 33.89 -10.48 8.60
C GLN A 122 33.79 -9.84 9.99
N TYR A 123 33.94 -8.51 10.05
CA TYR A 123 33.88 -7.69 11.25
C TYR A 123 32.97 -6.47 11.01
N GLY A 124 32.12 -6.12 11.98
CA GLY A 124 31.18 -4.99 11.88
C GLY A 124 29.74 -5.40 11.54
N THR A 125 28.87 -4.40 11.36
CA THR A 125 27.42 -4.62 11.25
C THR A 125 27.01 -5.19 9.89
N HIS A 126 26.33 -6.33 9.92
CA HIS A 126 25.79 -7.03 8.75
C HIS A 126 24.83 -6.14 7.93
N PRO A 127 24.88 -6.11 6.58
CA PRO A 127 24.00 -5.26 5.76
C PRO A 127 22.50 -5.47 6.03
N MET A 128 22.07 -6.71 6.25
CA MET A 128 20.68 -7.03 6.61
C MET A 128 20.26 -6.40 7.96
N LYS A 129 21.18 -6.34 8.93
CA LYS A 129 20.98 -5.66 10.23
C LYS A 129 20.96 -4.13 10.13
N LYS A 130 20.89 -3.57 8.91
CA LYS A 130 20.64 -2.15 8.66
C LYS A 130 19.18 -1.87 8.30
N LEU A 131 18.40 -2.90 7.97
CA LEU A 131 16.99 -2.76 7.60
C LEU A 131 16.10 -2.75 8.84
N SER A 132 15.12 -1.85 8.85
CA SER A 132 14.08 -1.84 9.89
C SER A 132 13.18 -3.07 9.78
N LEU A 133 12.48 -3.42 10.87
CA LEU A 133 11.51 -4.51 10.86
C LEU A 133 10.39 -4.24 9.84
N SER A 134 9.97 -2.99 9.66
CA SER A 134 8.98 -2.61 8.64
C SER A 134 9.44 -2.94 7.22
N GLU A 135 10.68 -2.57 6.85
CA GLU A 135 11.20 -2.84 5.50
C GLU A 135 11.27 -4.34 5.24
N LEU A 136 11.69 -5.12 6.23
CA LEU A 136 11.75 -6.58 6.14
C LEU A 136 10.37 -7.21 5.97
N ILE A 137 9.35 -6.72 6.69
CA ILE A 137 7.97 -7.20 6.54
C ILE A 137 7.44 -6.86 5.14
N ASP A 138 7.59 -5.62 4.69
CA ASP A 138 7.13 -5.20 3.37
C ASP A 138 7.77 -6.02 2.24
N MET A 139 9.03 -6.42 2.42
CA MET A 139 9.79 -7.24 1.46
C MET A 139 9.47 -8.74 1.48
N HIS A 140 8.98 -9.29 2.60
CA HIS A 140 9.01 -10.73 2.82
C HIS A 140 7.79 -11.36 3.50
N HIS A 141 6.73 -10.61 3.83
CA HIS A 141 5.57 -11.16 4.54
C HIS A 141 4.83 -12.30 3.81
N THR A 142 5.01 -12.42 2.48
CA THR A 142 4.43 -13.52 1.68
C THR A 142 5.19 -14.84 1.81
N ASN A 143 6.37 -14.85 2.41
CA ASN A 143 7.05 -16.10 2.73
C ASN A 143 6.24 -16.93 3.73
N GLU A 144 6.31 -18.24 3.58
CA GLU A 144 5.52 -19.24 4.28
C GLU A 144 6.13 -19.61 5.62
N ALA A 145 5.25 -19.81 6.62
CA ALA A 145 5.60 -20.34 7.90
C ALA A 145 4.50 -21.29 8.38
N THR A 146 4.91 -22.47 8.88
CA THR A 146 3.97 -23.43 9.49
C THR A 146 3.31 -22.84 10.73
N ILE A 147 4.08 -22.08 11.52
CA ILE A 147 3.60 -21.32 12.67
C ILE A 147 3.64 -19.84 12.31
N LEU A 148 2.48 -19.15 12.32
CA LEU A 148 2.39 -17.75 11.90
C LEU A 148 3.36 -16.80 12.65
N HIS A 149 3.65 -17.08 13.93
CA HIS A 149 4.61 -16.33 14.75
C HIS A 149 5.99 -16.21 14.08
N ASP A 150 6.42 -17.23 13.35
CA ASP A 150 7.72 -17.24 12.68
C ASP A 150 7.82 -16.17 11.59
N LYS A 151 6.70 -15.70 11.02
CA LYS A 151 6.70 -14.56 10.09
C LYS A 151 7.23 -13.28 10.72
N ILE A 152 7.12 -13.14 12.03
CA ILE A 152 7.64 -11.98 12.76
C ILE A 152 9.02 -12.32 13.34
N TYR A 153 9.16 -13.46 14.02
CA TYR A 153 10.40 -13.82 14.70
C TYR A 153 11.58 -14.08 13.75
N ALA A 154 11.32 -14.61 12.55
CA ALA A 154 12.35 -14.75 11.53
C ALA A 154 12.87 -13.39 11.01
N LEU A 155 12.03 -12.35 10.98
CA LEU A 155 12.47 -11.01 10.56
C LEU A 155 13.10 -10.22 11.70
N LEU A 156 12.63 -10.40 12.93
CA LEU A 156 13.16 -9.71 14.09
C LEU A 156 14.66 -9.98 14.30
N GLY A 157 15.11 -11.21 14.05
CA GLY A 157 16.54 -11.55 14.10
C GLY A 157 17.41 -10.90 13.02
N LEU A 158 16.79 -10.28 12.02
CA LEU A 158 17.45 -9.55 10.93
C LEU A 158 17.34 -8.03 11.08
N SER A 159 16.46 -7.52 11.93
CA SER A 159 16.13 -6.09 11.96
C SER A 159 17.10 -5.25 12.79
N SER A 160 17.35 -4.02 12.33
CA SER A 160 18.21 -3.04 13.00
C SER A 160 17.60 -2.48 14.29
N ASP A 161 16.28 -2.41 14.33
CA ASP A 161 15.43 -1.85 15.39
C ASP A 161 14.89 -2.92 16.35
N SER A 162 15.39 -4.16 16.28
CA SER A 162 14.94 -5.27 17.14
C SER A 162 15.11 -5.00 18.63
N HIS A 163 16.10 -4.19 19.01
CA HIS A 163 16.37 -3.78 20.39
C HIS A 163 15.30 -2.80 20.95
N GLU A 164 14.57 -2.11 20.08
CA GLU A 164 13.48 -1.20 20.44
C GLU A 164 12.14 -1.95 20.62
N ALA A 165 12.12 -3.27 20.35
CA ALA A 165 10.91 -4.08 20.29
C ALA A 165 10.86 -5.20 21.36
N PRO A 166 11.04 -4.93 22.67
CA PRO A 166 11.04 -5.98 23.69
C PRO A 166 9.70 -6.74 23.76
N GLY A 167 8.60 -6.08 23.39
CA GLY A 167 7.27 -6.71 23.31
C GLY A 167 7.11 -7.74 22.18
N LEU A 168 8.04 -7.78 21.23
CA LEU A 168 8.06 -8.70 20.08
C LEU A 168 9.05 -9.86 20.23
N LEU A 169 9.70 -10.00 21.39
CA LEU A 169 10.60 -11.12 21.63
C LEU A 169 9.85 -12.47 21.45
N PRO A 170 10.54 -13.52 20.96
CA PRO A 170 9.94 -14.83 20.73
C PRO A 170 9.20 -15.37 21.95
N ASN A 171 7.89 -15.55 21.81
CA ASN A 171 6.99 -16.08 22.82
C ASN A 171 5.81 -16.78 22.12
N TYR A 172 5.94 -18.10 21.97
CA TYR A 172 4.93 -18.93 21.32
C TYR A 172 3.71 -19.24 22.22
N GLN A 173 3.72 -18.78 23.48
CA GLN A 173 2.54 -18.84 24.33
C GLN A 173 1.53 -17.72 24.01
N LEU A 174 1.95 -16.67 23.29
CA LEU A 174 1.04 -15.64 22.80
C LEU A 174 0.13 -16.20 21.70
N SER A 175 -1.08 -15.67 21.63
CA SER A 175 -1.89 -15.84 20.42
C SER A 175 -1.30 -15.00 19.28
N TRP A 176 -1.52 -15.46 18.05
CA TRP A 176 -1.14 -14.70 16.85
C TRP A 176 -1.71 -13.28 16.86
N GLU A 177 -2.95 -13.12 17.30
CA GLU A 177 -3.65 -11.83 17.35
C GLU A 177 -2.94 -10.83 18.25
N GLN A 178 -2.53 -11.28 19.44
CA GLN A 178 -1.79 -10.46 20.40
C GLN A 178 -0.43 -10.07 19.84
N LEU A 179 0.30 -11.02 19.25
CA LEU A 179 1.59 -10.71 18.63
C LEU A 179 1.41 -9.71 17.47
N PHE A 180 0.40 -9.89 16.62
CA PHE A 180 0.19 -9.05 15.47
C PHE A 180 -0.25 -7.62 15.86
N GLN A 181 -1.07 -7.47 16.90
CA GLN A 181 -1.38 -6.16 17.47
C GLN A 181 -0.14 -5.47 18.05
N ARG A 182 0.72 -6.21 18.78
CA ARG A 182 1.98 -5.66 19.31
C ARG A 182 2.89 -5.19 18.17
N LEU A 183 2.95 -5.95 17.07
CA LEU A 183 3.72 -5.55 15.90
C LEU A 183 3.21 -4.22 15.34
N ILE A 184 1.91 -4.08 15.14
CA ILE A 184 1.33 -2.86 14.57
C ILE A 184 1.57 -1.65 15.47
N ARG A 185 1.44 -1.81 16.80
CA ARG A 185 1.74 -0.75 17.76
C ARG A 185 3.23 -0.37 17.76
N PHE A 186 4.12 -1.35 17.62
CA PHE A 186 5.56 -1.10 17.45
C PHE A 186 5.87 -0.35 16.15
N LEU A 187 5.23 -0.72 15.03
CA LEU A 187 5.46 -0.08 13.73
C LEU A 187 4.88 1.34 13.66
N LEU A 188 3.81 1.61 14.41
CA LEU A 188 3.14 2.90 14.43
C LEU A 188 3.34 3.59 15.79
N ASN A 189 2.38 3.45 16.70
CA ASN A 189 2.47 3.85 18.10
C ASN A 189 1.47 3.06 18.96
N GLU A 190 1.63 3.12 20.29
CA GLU A 190 0.80 2.39 21.27
C GLU A 190 -0.65 2.87 21.36
N GLN A 191 -0.94 4.11 20.95
CA GLN A 191 -2.26 4.74 21.12
C GLN A 191 -3.24 4.36 20.00
N ILE A 192 -2.75 3.73 18.94
CA ILE A 192 -3.57 3.35 17.79
C ILE A 192 -4.49 2.17 18.15
N SER A 193 -5.75 2.31 17.74
CA SER A 193 -6.75 1.25 17.85
C SER A 193 -6.53 0.23 16.75
N VAL A 194 -6.41 -1.04 17.14
CA VAL A 194 -6.13 -2.16 16.23
C VAL A 194 -7.04 -3.31 16.58
N LYS A 195 -7.75 -3.83 15.57
CA LYS A 195 -8.42 -5.14 15.64
C LYS A 195 -7.71 -6.13 14.72
N THR A 196 -7.50 -7.33 15.23
CA THR A 196 -7.00 -8.49 14.48
C THR A 196 -8.00 -9.63 14.64
N TRP A 197 -7.82 -10.70 13.86
CA TRP A 197 -8.70 -11.88 13.89
C TRP A 197 -7.90 -13.17 14.07
N PRO A 198 -8.47 -14.22 14.70
CA PRO A 198 -7.73 -15.42 15.05
C PRO A 198 -7.19 -16.12 13.80
N GLY A 199 -5.89 -16.40 13.78
CA GLY A 199 -5.23 -17.10 12.67
C GLY A 199 -5.26 -16.36 11.33
N ARG A 200 -5.60 -15.06 11.30
CA ARG A 200 -5.62 -14.26 10.08
C ARG A 200 -4.51 -13.21 10.08
N GLU A 201 -3.86 -13.07 8.94
CA GLU A 201 -2.84 -12.05 8.68
C GLU A 201 -3.47 -10.74 8.19
N ILE A 202 -4.52 -10.33 8.87
CA ILE A 202 -5.34 -9.16 8.54
C ILE A 202 -5.53 -8.35 9.83
N ALA A 203 -5.37 -7.04 9.71
CA ALA A 203 -5.64 -6.08 10.78
C ALA A 203 -6.47 -4.91 10.26
N SER A 204 -7.38 -4.43 11.10
CA SER A 204 -8.02 -3.13 10.91
C SER A 204 -7.44 -2.14 11.91
N ILE A 205 -7.05 -0.98 11.40
CA ILE A 205 -6.35 0.06 12.14
C ILE A 205 -7.22 1.31 12.09
N GLN A 206 -7.64 1.81 13.25
CA GLN A 206 -8.35 3.08 13.38
C GLN A 206 -7.43 4.13 13.98
N SER A 207 -7.28 5.24 13.27
CA SER A 207 -6.42 6.34 13.68
C SER A 207 -6.94 7.65 13.11
N SER A 208 -6.58 8.77 13.73
CA SER A 208 -6.64 10.07 13.04
C SER A 208 -5.35 10.28 12.23
N GLY A 209 -5.37 11.09 11.18
CA GLY A 209 -4.19 11.39 10.37
C GLY A 209 -4.43 12.46 9.32
N ARG A 210 -3.52 12.62 8.36
CA ARG A 210 -3.64 13.61 7.27
C ARG A 210 -3.23 13.00 5.95
N ILE A 211 -3.96 13.30 4.88
CA ILE A 211 -3.49 13.04 3.52
C ILE A 211 -2.47 14.11 3.13
N LEU A 212 -1.28 13.67 2.75
CA LEU A 212 -0.20 14.53 2.31
C LEU A 212 -0.18 14.66 0.79
N GLY A 213 -0.46 13.58 0.05
CA GLY A 213 -0.30 13.59 -1.39
C GLY A 213 -0.57 12.23 -2.01
N PHE A 214 -0.06 12.02 -3.22
CA PHE A 214 -0.20 10.75 -3.94
C PHE A 214 1.01 10.45 -4.82
N ILE A 215 1.16 9.18 -5.16
CA ILE A 215 2.16 8.66 -6.08
C ILE A 215 1.75 9.00 -7.52
N VAL A 216 2.64 9.64 -8.26
CA VAL A 216 2.47 9.92 -9.70
C VAL A 216 3.01 8.74 -10.50
N THR A 217 4.25 8.35 -10.25
CA THR A 217 4.89 7.18 -10.85
C THR A 217 5.63 6.37 -9.78
N ALA A 218 5.66 5.05 -9.99
CA ALA A 218 6.44 4.12 -9.21
C ALA A 218 7.20 3.21 -10.18
N GLU A 219 8.53 3.25 -10.13
CA GLU A 219 9.41 2.51 -11.01
C GLU A 219 10.25 1.54 -10.18
N ASP A 220 10.00 0.24 -10.36
CA ASP A 220 10.78 -0.79 -9.72
C ASP A 220 12.14 -0.94 -10.38
N LYS A 221 13.19 -0.81 -9.57
CA LYS A 221 14.55 -1.25 -9.86
C LYS A 221 14.85 -2.48 -9.00
N HIS A 222 15.99 -3.13 -9.24
CA HIS A 222 16.35 -4.43 -8.63
C HIS A 222 15.91 -4.60 -7.16
N THR A 223 16.32 -3.70 -6.26
CA THR A 223 16.02 -3.80 -4.81
C THR A 223 15.28 -2.58 -4.25
N LYS A 224 14.91 -1.64 -5.12
CA LYS A 224 14.37 -0.33 -4.72
C LYS A 224 13.28 0.10 -5.68
N THR A 225 12.27 0.78 -5.16
CA THR A 225 11.24 1.43 -5.96
C THR A 225 11.49 2.94 -5.93
N MET A 226 11.62 3.53 -7.11
CA MET A 226 11.74 4.98 -7.29
C MET A 226 10.34 5.57 -7.39
N LEU A 227 10.03 6.52 -6.52
CA LEU A 227 8.72 7.15 -6.43
C LEU A 227 8.82 8.61 -6.88
N GLN A 228 7.95 9.00 -7.80
CA GLN A 228 7.62 10.41 -8.00
C GLN A 228 6.33 10.70 -7.26
N VAL A 229 6.41 11.64 -6.32
CA VAL A 229 5.33 11.97 -5.39
C VAL A 229 4.87 13.39 -5.62
N LEU A 230 3.56 13.59 -5.65
CA LEU A 230 2.97 14.91 -5.55
C LEU A 230 2.47 15.15 -4.13
N LEU A 231 3.21 15.97 -3.38
CA LEU A 231 2.82 16.42 -2.06
C LEU A 231 1.96 17.68 -2.15
N THR A 232 1.07 17.82 -1.18
CA THR A 232 0.11 18.90 -1.07
C THR A 232 0.18 19.49 0.34
N GLY A 233 0.17 20.81 0.47
CA GLY A 233 0.25 21.50 1.78
C GLY A 233 -0.49 22.82 1.72
N VAL A 234 -0.37 23.68 2.74
CA VAL A 234 -1.00 25.01 2.75
C VAL A 234 0.04 26.06 2.37
N GLY A 235 -0.27 26.94 1.42
CA GLY A 235 0.61 28.03 1.03
C GLY A 235 0.62 29.16 2.08
N MET A 236 1.78 29.76 2.31
CA MET A 236 1.93 30.94 3.16
C MET A 236 1.28 32.16 2.47
N GLY A 237 0.15 32.64 3.00
CA GLY A 237 -0.58 33.82 2.52
C GLY A 237 -2.03 33.88 3.03
N ASN A 238 -2.67 35.06 2.95
CA ASN A 238 -4.03 35.32 3.48
C ASN A 238 -5.17 34.48 2.86
N GLU A 239 -4.90 33.67 1.85
CA GLU A 239 -5.93 32.99 1.04
C GLU A 239 -5.98 31.45 1.19
N GLY A 240 -5.13 30.84 2.03
CA GLY A 240 -5.31 29.43 2.45
C GLY A 240 -5.22 28.36 1.34
N TYR A 241 -4.62 28.67 0.19
CA TYR A 241 -4.54 27.73 -0.94
C TYR A 241 -3.69 26.50 -0.65
N LYS A 242 -3.98 25.41 -1.37
CA LYS A 242 -3.06 24.27 -1.40
C LYS A 242 -1.83 24.57 -2.27
N ARG A 243 -0.62 24.34 -1.76
CA ARG A 243 0.63 24.33 -2.55
C ARG A 243 0.96 22.89 -2.95
N LEU A 244 1.59 22.72 -4.11
CA LEU A 244 2.05 21.43 -4.63
C LEU A 244 3.57 21.40 -4.70
N TRP A 245 4.14 20.27 -4.30
CA TRP A 245 5.56 19.96 -4.49
C TRP A 245 5.68 18.61 -5.17
N LYS A 246 6.52 18.54 -6.18
CA LYS A 246 6.96 17.27 -6.74
C LYS A 246 8.21 16.85 -5.99
N VAL A 247 8.23 15.61 -5.53
CA VAL A 247 9.34 15.07 -4.76
C VAL A 247 9.69 13.70 -5.31
N LYS A 248 10.99 13.40 -5.36
CA LYS A 248 11.50 12.08 -5.70
C LYS A 248 11.98 11.39 -4.44
N TRP A 249 11.47 10.20 -4.19
CA TRP A 249 11.89 9.37 -3.06
C TRP A 249 12.25 7.98 -3.54
N THR A 250 13.05 7.30 -2.76
CA THR A 250 13.33 5.88 -2.97
C THR A 250 12.94 5.11 -1.73
N ILE A 251 12.30 3.97 -1.92
CA ILE A 251 12.02 3.00 -0.87
C ILE A 251 12.54 1.62 -1.27
N ARG A 252 12.58 0.69 -0.32
CA ARG A 252 12.80 -0.72 -0.64
C ARG A 252 11.64 -1.27 -1.45
N LYS A 253 11.96 -2.16 -2.38
CA LYS A 253 10.95 -2.84 -3.19
C LYS A 253 10.07 -3.70 -2.28
N SER A 254 8.79 -3.34 -2.19
CA SER A 254 7.76 -4.07 -1.46
C SER A 254 7.24 -5.25 -2.29
N VAL A 255 6.71 -6.27 -1.62
CA VAL A 255 5.97 -7.35 -2.30
C VAL A 255 4.69 -6.80 -2.95
N GLU A 256 3.95 -5.95 -2.23
CA GLU A 256 2.82 -5.25 -2.83
C GLU A 256 3.31 -4.12 -3.73
N LEU A 257 2.88 -4.16 -5.00
CA LEU A 257 3.21 -3.13 -5.98
C LEU A 257 2.54 -1.80 -5.63
N ILE A 258 3.37 -0.78 -5.47
CA ILE A 258 2.93 0.61 -5.38
C ILE A 258 2.58 1.10 -6.78
N LYS A 259 1.46 1.79 -6.90
CA LYS A 259 0.86 2.20 -8.17
C LYS A 259 0.65 3.71 -8.19
N SER A 260 0.48 4.23 -9.40
CA SER A 260 -0.02 5.59 -9.58
C SER A 260 -1.34 5.77 -8.85
N CYS A 261 -1.55 6.97 -8.28
CA CYS A 261 -2.68 7.35 -7.43
C CYS A 261 -2.73 6.70 -6.04
N ASP A 262 -1.75 5.88 -5.64
CA ASP A 262 -1.62 5.50 -4.23
C ASP A 262 -1.44 6.74 -3.37
N ILE A 263 -2.11 6.79 -2.22
CA ILE A 263 -2.22 7.94 -1.35
C ILE A 263 -1.14 7.87 -0.28
N ILE A 264 -0.49 9.01 -0.04
CA ILE A 264 0.45 9.17 1.07
C ILE A 264 -0.27 9.85 2.21
N CYS A 265 -0.27 9.22 3.38
CA CYS A 265 -0.80 9.79 4.59
C CYS A 265 0.22 9.75 5.74
N LEU A 266 -0.02 10.61 6.73
CA LEU A 266 0.65 10.59 8.02
C LEU A 266 -0.39 10.33 9.10
N LEU A 267 -0.19 9.28 9.88
CA LEU A 267 -1.03 8.98 11.04
C LEU A 267 -0.62 9.84 12.24
N GLN A 268 -1.59 10.26 13.03
CA GLN A 268 -1.39 11.11 14.19
C GLN A 268 -0.48 10.41 15.22
N GLY A 269 0.55 11.13 15.68
CA GLY A 269 1.52 10.58 16.64
C GLY A 269 2.49 9.56 16.05
N VAL A 270 2.50 9.35 14.72
CA VAL A 270 3.47 8.48 14.03
C VAL A 270 4.48 9.37 13.30
N SER A 271 5.76 9.00 13.30
CA SER A 271 6.83 9.81 12.67
C SER A 271 7.10 9.45 11.21
N TYR A 272 6.48 8.38 10.71
CA TYR A 272 6.69 7.81 9.39
C TYR A 272 5.41 7.85 8.57
N LEU A 273 5.57 7.86 7.25
CA LEU A 273 4.45 7.87 6.31
C LEU A 273 3.90 6.48 6.09
N SER A 274 2.63 6.41 5.74
CA SER A 274 1.99 5.22 5.21
C SER A 274 1.58 5.47 3.76
N ILE A 275 1.67 4.42 2.94
CA ILE A 275 1.13 4.41 1.58
C ILE A 275 -0.13 3.55 1.60
N ILE A 276 -1.26 4.16 1.26
CA ILE A 276 -2.57 3.53 1.29
C ILE A 276 -3.23 3.63 -0.09
N ARG A 277 -4.12 2.70 -0.39
CA ARG A 277 -4.88 2.66 -1.64
C ARG A 277 -6.36 2.64 -1.31
N TYR A 278 -7.13 3.48 -2.00
CA TYR A 278 -8.58 3.38 -1.96
C TYR A 278 -9.02 2.02 -2.51
N ALA A 279 -9.81 1.28 -1.74
CA ALA A 279 -10.35 -0.01 -2.13
C ALA A 279 -11.70 -0.21 -1.44
N ASP A 280 -12.77 -0.30 -2.24
CA ASP A 280 -14.12 -0.68 -1.80
C ASP A 280 -14.61 0.13 -0.60
N GLY A 281 -14.81 1.44 -0.79
CA GLY A 281 -15.35 2.33 0.25
C GLY A 281 -14.44 2.58 1.45
N CYS A 282 -13.20 2.09 1.42
CA CYS A 282 -12.25 2.18 2.53
C CYS A 282 -10.79 2.25 2.00
N PHE A 283 -9.80 2.16 2.89
CA PHE A 283 -8.38 2.22 2.55
C PHE A 283 -7.65 0.91 2.88
N ARG A 284 -7.03 0.31 1.87
CA ARG A 284 -6.05 -0.76 2.06
C ARG A 284 -4.67 -0.16 2.30
N VAL A 285 -3.93 -0.70 3.26
CA VAL A 285 -2.51 -0.35 3.46
C VAL A 285 -1.65 -1.11 2.47
N ILE A 286 -0.82 -0.39 1.70
CA ILE A 286 0.20 -0.96 0.81
C ILE A 286 1.55 -0.98 1.52
N VAL A 287 1.90 0.11 2.21
CA VAL A 287 3.10 0.21 3.06
C VAL A 287 2.69 0.85 4.36
N LEU A 288 2.86 0.13 5.48
CA LEU A 288 2.41 0.61 6.79
C LEU A 288 3.35 1.69 7.35
N ARG A 289 4.66 1.46 7.24
CA ARG A 289 5.72 2.38 7.69
C ARG A 289 6.77 2.53 6.60
N ALA A 290 6.67 3.60 5.80
CA ALA A 290 7.57 3.86 4.70
C ALA A 290 8.89 4.45 5.20
N VAL A 291 9.99 3.72 4.99
CA VAL A 291 11.36 4.19 5.21
C VAL A 291 11.88 4.82 3.92
N LEU A 292 11.81 6.15 3.86
CA LEU A 292 12.22 6.93 2.69
C LEU A 292 13.73 7.18 2.66
N GLN A 293 14.34 6.97 1.50
CA GLN A 293 15.73 7.35 1.19
C GLN A 293 15.73 8.53 0.23
N LYS A 294 16.62 9.52 0.47
CA LYS A 294 16.81 10.67 -0.42
C LYS A 294 17.44 10.20 -1.74
N THR A 295 16.95 10.73 -2.87
CA THR A 295 17.60 10.58 -4.17
C THR A 295 18.62 11.70 -4.36
N ASP A 296 19.84 11.38 -4.80
CA ASP A 296 20.83 12.37 -5.22
C ASP A 296 20.29 13.12 -6.45
N GLY A 297 20.00 14.42 -6.29
CA GLY A 297 19.49 15.28 -7.36
C GLY A 297 18.41 16.25 -6.87
N GLY A 298 18.63 17.54 -7.10
CA GLY A 298 17.79 18.65 -6.62
C GLY A 298 16.34 18.59 -7.12
N ASP A 299 15.44 18.26 -6.20
CA ASP A 299 14.05 18.75 -6.02
C ASP A 299 13.40 18.02 -4.84
N SER A 300 14.19 17.66 -3.82
CA SER A 300 13.68 17.05 -2.60
C SER A 300 13.18 18.15 -1.66
N ALA A 301 11.92 18.56 -1.77
CA ALA A 301 11.26 19.26 -0.66
C ALA A 301 11.50 18.41 0.60
N ASP A 302 12.17 18.97 1.61
CA ASP A 302 12.47 18.19 2.80
C ASP A 302 11.14 17.74 3.41
N PHE A 303 10.98 16.43 3.62
CA PHE A 303 9.77 15.88 4.22
C PHE A 303 9.39 16.63 5.51
N ARG A 304 10.40 17.02 6.30
CA ARG A 304 10.22 17.80 7.53
C ARG A 304 9.66 19.20 7.25
N GLN A 305 10.04 19.81 6.14
CA GLN A 305 9.50 21.09 5.71
C GLN A 305 8.01 20.98 5.34
N VAL A 306 7.63 19.94 4.59
CA VAL A 306 6.21 19.71 4.26
C VAL A 306 5.39 19.44 5.52
N LEU A 307 5.95 18.74 6.51
CA LEU A 307 5.30 18.56 7.81
C LEU A 307 5.11 19.86 8.57
N SER A 308 6.15 20.70 8.66
CA SER A 308 6.09 21.97 9.40
C SER A 308 5.12 22.97 8.79
N GLU A 309 4.92 22.94 7.48
CA GLU A 309 4.01 23.84 6.77
C GLU A 309 2.56 23.33 6.73
N ASN A 310 2.28 22.12 7.20
CA ASN A 310 0.97 21.48 7.03
C ASN A 310 0.02 21.75 8.22
N ASN A 311 -0.82 22.77 8.11
CA ASN A 311 -1.83 23.15 9.11
C ASN A 311 -3.20 22.48 8.89
N ARG A 312 -3.27 21.31 8.24
CA ARG A 312 -4.55 20.64 7.99
C ARG A 312 -5.13 19.99 9.25
N PRO A 313 -6.46 19.96 9.41
CA PRO A 313 -7.08 19.18 10.47
C PRO A 313 -6.79 17.69 10.26
N ALA A 314 -6.74 16.94 11.36
CA ALA A 314 -6.68 15.50 11.28
C ALA A 314 -8.04 14.94 10.85
N LEU A 315 -8.01 13.85 10.08
CA LEU A 315 -9.17 13.10 9.60
C LEU A 315 -9.16 11.71 10.21
N ASN A 316 -10.34 11.13 10.39
CA ASN A 316 -10.47 9.74 10.79
C ASN A 316 -10.11 8.82 9.62
N PHE A 317 -9.24 7.85 9.88
CA PHE A 317 -8.87 6.79 8.96
C PHE A 317 -9.31 5.44 9.53
N HIS A 318 -9.91 4.64 8.64
CA HIS A 318 -10.10 3.21 8.82
C HIS A 318 -9.23 2.54 7.77
N LEU A 319 -8.19 1.86 8.21
CA LEU A 319 -7.25 1.19 7.33
C LEU A 319 -7.37 -0.32 7.51
N VAL A 320 -7.25 -1.07 6.43
CA VAL A 320 -7.14 -2.53 6.46
C VAL A 320 -5.77 -2.91 5.92
N TRP A 321 -4.98 -3.58 6.75
CA TRP A 321 -3.69 -4.13 6.35
C TRP A 321 -3.82 -5.64 6.27
N SER A 322 -3.56 -6.19 5.09
CA SER A 322 -3.69 -7.62 4.79
C SER A 322 -2.43 -8.09 4.10
N TRP A 323 -1.80 -9.13 4.63
CA TRP A 323 -0.64 -9.79 4.01
C TRP A 323 -1.04 -10.77 2.89
N LYS A 324 -2.34 -10.91 2.63
CA LYS A 324 -2.87 -11.66 1.49
C LYS A 324 -3.03 -10.73 0.28
N GLU A 325 -2.48 -11.15 -0.86
CA GLU A 325 -2.49 -10.36 -2.10
C GLU A 325 -3.91 -10.02 -2.58
N GLN A 326 -4.83 -10.98 -2.45
CA GLN A 326 -6.26 -10.82 -2.67
C GLN A 326 -7.05 -11.23 -1.44
N LEU A 327 -7.98 -10.37 -1.02
CA LEU A 327 -9.03 -10.76 -0.09
C LEU A 327 -10.05 -11.61 -0.86
N SER A 328 -10.63 -12.62 -0.19
CA SER A 328 -11.69 -13.44 -0.79
C SER A 328 -12.87 -12.54 -1.22
N PRO A 329 -13.64 -12.87 -2.27
CA PRO A 329 -14.80 -12.08 -2.69
C PRO A 329 -15.84 -11.83 -1.58
N SER A 330 -15.90 -12.72 -0.58
CA SER A 330 -16.76 -12.61 0.60
C SER A 330 -16.21 -11.72 1.73
N LEU A 331 -14.96 -11.24 1.63
CA LEU A 331 -14.33 -10.34 2.59
C LEU A 331 -13.88 -9.08 1.85
N CYS A 332 -14.73 -8.08 1.86
CA CYS A 332 -14.38 -6.78 1.30
C CYS A 332 -13.76 -5.87 2.38
N VAL A 333 -13.02 -4.85 1.94
CA VAL A 333 -12.25 -3.95 2.83
C VAL A 333 -13.21 -3.19 3.75
N LEU A 334 -14.35 -2.74 3.22
CA LEU A 334 -15.39 -2.05 3.99
C LEU A 334 -15.94 -2.91 5.11
N ASP A 335 -16.28 -4.17 4.84
CA ASP A 335 -16.89 -5.05 5.83
C ASP A 335 -15.92 -5.36 6.98
N LEU A 336 -14.63 -5.57 6.68
CA LEU A 336 -13.58 -5.73 7.70
C LEU A 336 -13.43 -4.49 8.58
N ALA A 337 -13.40 -3.30 7.98
CA ALA A 337 -13.31 -2.05 8.72
C ALA A 337 -14.56 -1.81 9.59
N ALA A 338 -15.76 -2.09 9.05
CA ALA A 338 -17.02 -1.94 9.77
C ALA A 338 -17.14 -2.93 10.93
N GLU A 339 -16.79 -4.21 10.71
CA GLU A 339 -16.75 -5.22 11.76
C GLU A 339 -15.76 -4.84 12.87
N ALA A 340 -14.69 -4.12 12.54
CA ALA A 340 -13.72 -3.67 13.52
C ALA A 340 -14.20 -2.53 14.41
N LEU A 341 -15.09 -1.67 13.91
CA LEU A 341 -15.75 -0.66 14.73
C LEU A 341 -16.81 -1.26 15.68
N GLY A 342 -17.46 -2.36 15.28
CA GLY A 342 -18.43 -3.07 16.14
C GLY A 342 -19.68 -2.26 16.50
N THR A 343 -20.01 -1.20 15.76
CA THR A 343 -21.17 -0.33 16.00
C THR A 343 -22.30 -0.61 15.01
N LYS A 344 -23.55 -0.30 15.39
CA LYS A 344 -24.73 -0.47 14.52
C LYS A 344 -24.66 0.35 13.22
N SER A 345 -23.92 1.45 13.21
CA SER A 345 -23.72 2.35 12.05
C SER A 345 -22.29 2.30 11.50
N ALA A 346 -21.55 1.20 11.72
CA ALA A 346 -20.14 1.10 11.35
C ALA A 346 -19.88 1.33 9.85
N ILE A 347 -20.69 0.74 8.96
CA ILE A 347 -20.56 0.94 7.51
C ILE A 347 -20.74 2.42 7.15
N GLU A 348 -21.77 3.06 7.69
CA GLU A 348 -22.04 4.48 7.46
C GLU A 348 -20.84 5.34 7.89
N LYS A 349 -20.29 5.06 9.07
CA LYS A 349 -19.12 5.74 9.63
C LYS A 349 -17.88 5.59 8.75
N VAL A 350 -17.54 4.36 8.35
CA VAL A 350 -16.37 4.09 7.50
C VAL A 350 -16.50 4.79 6.14
N LEU A 351 -17.66 4.66 5.50
CA LEU A 351 -17.91 5.30 4.20
C LEU A 351 -17.82 6.83 4.30
N TRP A 352 -18.39 7.42 5.36
CA TRP A 352 -18.38 8.87 5.53
C TRP A 352 -16.97 9.41 5.81
N ASP A 353 -16.23 8.78 6.74
CA ASP A 353 -14.86 9.17 7.06
C ASP A 353 -13.95 9.03 5.82
N THR A 354 -14.13 7.96 5.04
CA THR A 354 -13.39 7.73 3.78
C THR A 354 -13.77 8.78 2.72
N ASN A 355 -15.05 9.16 2.61
CA ASN A 355 -15.52 10.18 1.68
C ASN A 355 -14.83 11.53 1.95
N VAL A 356 -14.81 11.94 3.21
CA VAL A 356 -14.15 13.19 3.64
C VAL A 356 -12.65 13.13 3.33
N ALA A 357 -11.99 12.01 3.62
CA ALA A 357 -10.59 11.80 3.28
C ALA A 357 -10.34 11.84 1.77
N MET A 358 -11.18 11.23 0.94
CA MET A 358 -11.01 11.26 -0.51
C MET A 358 -11.09 12.68 -1.09
N HIS A 359 -11.91 13.56 -0.52
CA HIS A 359 -11.94 14.98 -0.90
C HIS A 359 -10.62 15.72 -0.63
N GLU A 360 -9.75 15.20 0.24
CA GLU A 360 -8.42 15.76 0.43
C GLU A 360 -7.50 15.58 -0.78
N THR A 361 -7.79 14.61 -1.64
CA THR A 361 -6.98 14.30 -2.82
C THR A 361 -7.29 15.21 -4.02
N ALA A 362 -8.39 15.98 -3.98
CA ALA A 362 -8.77 16.93 -5.02
C ALA A 362 -7.92 18.22 -4.98
N TYR A 363 -7.46 18.67 -6.15
CA TYR A 363 -6.64 19.87 -6.30
C TYR A 363 -7.04 20.71 -7.53
N ILE A 364 -7.56 21.91 -7.24
CA ILE A 364 -8.29 22.73 -8.19
C ILE A 364 -7.41 23.38 -9.25
N ARG A 365 -6.31 24.02 -8.84
CA ARG A 365 -5.51 24.87 -9.72
C ARG A 365 -4.73 24.10 -10.81
N LYS A 366 -4.56 22.79 -10.65
CA LYS A 366 -3.88 21.92 -11.63
C LYS A 366 -4.83 20.91 -12.29
N GLY A 367 -6.14 21.00 -12.06
CA GLY A 367 -7.10 20.09 -12.69
C GLY A 367 -7.03 18.65 -12.19
N ILE A 368 -6.48 18.41 -11.01
CA ILE A 368 -6.28 17.05 -10.48
C ILE A 368 -7.45 16.71 -9.57
N TYR A 369 -8.46 16.05 -10.13
CA TYR A 369 -9.67 15.67 -9.40
C TYR A 369 -9.93 14.17 -9.41
N TRP A 370 -9.24 13.44 -10.28
CA TRP A 370 -9.54 12.04 -10.61
C TRP A 370 -9.58 11.11 -9.41
N PRO A 371 -8.56 11.07 -8.52
CA PRO A 371 -8.60 10.15 -7.38
C PRO A 371 -9.82 10.42 -6.48
N ALA A 372 -10.09 11.69 -6.17
CA ALA A 372 -11.25 12.09 -5.38
C ALA A 372 -12.57 11.73 -6.08
N MET A 373 -12.70 12.01 -7.38
CA MET A 373 -13.92 11.72 -8.14
C MET A 373 -14.20 10.23 -8.12
N PHE A 374 -13.25 9.39 -8.54
CA PHE A 374 -13.45 7.94 -8.56
C PHE A 374 -13.79 7.36 -7.20
N GLY A 375 -13.06 7.75 -6.15
CA GLY A 375 -13.35 7.25 -4.80
C GLY A 375 -14.72 7.68 -4.29
N THR A 376 -15.06 8.97 -4.41
CA THR A 376 -16.35 9.49 -3.91
C THR A 376 -17.55 8.98 -4.70
N GLU A 377 -17.40 8.72 -6.00
CA GLU A 377 -18.40 8.06 -6.84
C GLU A 377 -18.71 6.64 -6.36
N ASP A 378 -17.67 5.86 -6.12
CA ASP A 378 -17.81 4.48 -5.63
C ASP A 378 -18.37 4.45 -4.19
N ILE A 379 -17.99 5.40 -3.35
CA ILE A 379 -18.59 5.58 -2.02
C ILE A 379 -20.08 5.92 -2.10
N LEU A 380 -20.51 6.79 -3.02
CA LEU A 380 -21.93 7.09 -3.24
C LEU A 380 -22.71 5.85 -3.68
N ARG A 381 -22.13 5.03 -4.58
CA ARG A 381 -22.69 3.74 -4.98
C ARG A 381 -22.88 2.84 -3.76
N LEU A 382 -21.82 2.67 -2.94
CA LEU A 382 -21.86 1.85 -1.73
C LEU A 382 -22.85 2.37 -0.68
N PHE A 383 -22.97 3.69 -0.49
CA PHE A 383 -24.02 4.28 0.35
C PHE A 383 -25.43 3.93 -0.15
N THR A 384 -25.64 3.98 -1.46
CA THR A 384 -26.92 3.66 -2.09
C THR A 384 -27.25 2.18 -1.94
N GLU A 385 -26.30 1.29 -2.20
CA GLU A 385 -26.45 -0.17 -2.08
C GLU A 385 -26.65 -0.63 -0.63
N ARG A 386 -25.83 -0.12 0.31
CA ARG A 386 -25.80 -0.62 1.70
C ARG A 386 -26.83 0.04 2.60
N LEU A 387 -27.14 1.33 2.41
CA LEU A 387 -28.06 2.09 3.27
C LEU A 387 -29.35 2.52 2.55
N GLY A 388 -29.39 2.40 1.23
CA GLY A 388 -30.52 2.79 0.39
C GLY A 388 -30.48 4.27 -0.04
N PRO A 389 -31.19 4.62 -1.13
CA PRO A 389 -31.21 5.96 -1.70
C PRO A 389 -31.89 7.01 -0.82
N ARG A 390 -32.73 6.56 0.13
CA ARG A 390 -33.46 7.45 1.03
C ARG A 390 -32.66 7.82 2.28
N HIS A 391 -31.52 7.17 2.55
CA HIS A 391 -30.73 7.43 3.73
C HIS A 391 -30.15 8.86 3.71
N PRO A 392 -30.13 9.61 4.84
CA PRO A 392 -29.58 10.97 4.88
C PRO A 392 -28.14 11.06 4.37
N LYS A 393 -27.25 10.16 4.82
CA LYS A 393 -25.84 10.14 4.38
C LYS A 393 -25.66 9.81 2.90
N THR A 394 -26.53 9.00 2.28
CA THR A 394 -26.49 8.76 0.83
C THR A 394 -26.75 10.05 0.05
N ARG A 395 -27.69 10.88 0.53
CA ARG A 395 -27.95 12.20 -0.09
C ARG A 395 -26.77 13.15 0.14
N MET A 396 -26.15 13.10 1.31
CA MET A 396 -24.97 13.91 1.61
C MET A 396 -23.76 13.50 0.78
N ALA A 397 -23.59 12.21 0.50
CA ALA A 397 -22.59 11.70 -0.45
C ALA A 397 -22.89 12.18 -1.88
N LEU A 398 -24.16 12.21 -2.31
CA LEU A 398 -24.51 12.78 -3.61
C LEU A 398 -24.14 14.27 -3.68
N TYR A 399 -24.44 15.01 -2.62
CA TYR A 399 -24.03 16.42 -2.51
C TYR A 399 -22.51 16.56 -2.60
N SER A 400 -21.74 15.71 -1.91
CA SER A 400 -20.27 15.79 -1.91
C SER A 400 -19.66 15.48 -3.28
N VAL A 401 -20.17 14.46 -3.98
CA VAL A 401 -19.79 14.15 -5.38
C VAL A 401 -20.15 15.32 -6.31
N ALA A 402 -21.37 15.85 -6.20
CA ALA A 402 -21.82 16.99 -7.02
C ALA A 402 -20.95 18.23 -6.78
N LEU A 403 -20.55 18.48 -5.54
CA LEU A 403 -19.64 19.57 -5.18
C LEU A 403 -18.31 19.45 -5.94
N LEU A 404 -17.72 18.26 -5.93
CA LEU A 404 -16.44 17.96 -6.59
C LEU A 404 -16.53 18.15 -8.12
N TYR A 405 -17.57 17.57 -8.73
CA TYR A 405 -17.82 17.62 -10.16
C TYR A 405 -18.16 19.02 -10.70
N SER A 406 -18.81 19.86 -9.91
CA SER A 406 -19.14 21.23 -10.32
C SER A 406 -17.89 22.10 -10.58
N LYS A 407 -16.72 21.64 -10.10
CA LYS A 407 -15.41 22.28 -10.26
C LYS A 407 -14.49 21.60 -11.24
N ALA A 408 -14.57 20.28 -11.35
CA ALA A 408 -13.71 19.52 -12.22
C ALA A 408 -13.78 20.09 -13.65
N ASP A 409 -12.65 20.57 -14.14
CA ASP A 409 -12.47 20.92 -15.55
C ASP A 409 -11.91 19.68 -16.23
N ILE A 410 -12.82 18.85 -16.71
CA ILE A 410 -12.54 17.50 -17.18
C ILE A 410 -11.98 17.53 -18.61
N GLY A 411 -12.17 18.64 -19.34
CA GLY A 411 -11.89 18.72 -20.78
C GLY A 411 -12.64 17.65 -21.58
N ASP A 412 -12.20 17.39 -22.81
CA ASP A 412 -12.75 16.33 -23.68
C ASP A 412 -12.26 14.92 -23.30
N LYS A 413 -11.76 14.71 -22.07
CA LYS A 413 -11.27 13.41 -21.64
C LYS A 413 -12.45 12.43 -21.55
N VAL A 414 -12.36 11.36 -22.33
CA VAL A 414 -13.31 10.23 -22.35
C VAL A 414 -13.15 9.42 -21.07
N ILE A 415 -13.63 9.96 -19.96
CA ILE A 415 -13.83 9.22 -18.73
C ILE A 415 -15.33 8.97 -18.64
N PRO A 416 -15.78 7.74 -18.37
CA PRO A 416 -17.18 7.52 -18.06
C PRO A 416 -17.45 8.20 -16.70
N LEU A 417 -17.86 9.45 -16.72
CA LEU A 417 -18.26 10.21 -15.54
C LEU A 417 -19.69 9.85 -15.13
N LEU A 418 -20.03 9.95 -13.84
CA LEU A 418 -21.43 9.85 -13.40
C LEU A 418 -22.30 10.98 -13.94
N PHE A 419 -21.77 12.19 -14.00
CA PHE A 419 -22.43 13.35 -14.58
C PHE A 419 -21.42 14.44 -14.92
N ASP A 420 -21.77 15.30 -15.89
CA ASP A 420 -20.91 16.42 -16.26
C ASP A 420 -21.00 17.57 -15.23
N ARG A 421 -20.16 18.58 -15.44
CA ARG A 421 -20.13 19.78 -14.59
C ARG A 421 -21.48 20.52 -14.55
N THR A 422 -22.27 20.46 -15.62
CA THR A 422 -23.56 21.17 -15.72
C THR A 422 -24.59 20.48 -14.86
N LYS A 423 -24.76 19.16 -15.04
CA LYS A 423 -25.66 18.31 -14.26
C LYS A 423 -25.28 18.33 -12.77
N ALA A 424 -23.98 18.35 -12.43
CA ALA A 424 -23.52 18.54 -11.05
C ALA A 424 -24.03 19.86 -10.42
N ARG A 425 -23.95 20.96 -11.16
CA ARG A 425 -24.43 22.27 -10.70
C ARG A 425 -25.95 22.29 -10.56
N ASP A 426 -26.66 21.60 -11.44
CA ASP A 426 -28.12 21.49 -11.35
C ASP A 426 -28.54 20.67 -10.14
N ILE A 427 -27.85 19.55 -9.85
CA ILE A 427 -28.04 18.78 -8.61
C ILE A 427 -27.84 19.68 -7.39
N LEU A 428 -26.76 20.47 -7.33
CA LEU A 428 -26.49 21.37 -6.21
C LEU A 428 -27.56 22.45 -6.05
N ARG A 429 -27.95 23.12 -7.14
CA ARG A 429 -29.02 24.13 -7.14
C ARG A 429 -30.31 23.55 -6.57
N TRP A 430 -30.63 22.36 -7.01
CA TRP A 430 -31.84 21.69 -6.64
C TRP A 430 -31.85 21.23 -5.18
N MET A 431 -30.79 20.56 -4.73
CA MET A 431 -30.65 20.10 -3.35
C MET A 431 -30.66 21.26 -2.36
N CYS A 432 -30.02 22.38 -2.70
CA CYS A 432 -29.90 23.56 -1.84
C CYS A 432 -31.00 24.61 -2.09
N GLY A 433 -31.91 24.40 -3.05
CA GLY A 433 -32.96 25.37 -3.40
C GLY A 433 -32.45 26.71 -3.94
N LEU A 434 -31.29 26.72 -4.61
CA LEU A 434 -30.66 27.93 -5.15
C LEU A 434 -31.37 28.38 -6.43
N GLN A 435 -31.64 29.68 -6.53
CA GLN A 435 -32.37 30.26 -7.66
C GLN A 435 -31.41 30.99 -8.62
N ARG A 436 -30.30 31.54 -8.11
CA ARG A 436 -29.38 32.39 -8.88
C ARG A 436 -27.96 31.81 -8.97
N LYS A 437 -27.18 32.28 -9.95
CA LYS A 437 -25.77 31.85 -10.13
C LYS A 437 -24.87 32.36 -8.99
N GLU A 438 -25.20 33.50 -8.40
CA GLU A 438 -24.48 34.11 -7.28
C GLU A 438 -24.59 33.26 -6.01
N ASP A 439 -25.76 32.65 -5.77
CA ASP A 439 -25.99 31.76 -4.62
C ASP A 439 -25.06 30.55 -4.65
N LEU A 440 -24.83 29.99 -5.85
CA LEU A 440 -23.89 28.90 -6.03
C LEU A 440 -22.44 29.35 -5.81
N LYS A 441 -22.07 30.61 -6.10
CA LYS A 441 -20.74 31.14 -5.75
C LYS A 441 -20.59 31.38 -4.25
N LEU A 442 -21.66 31.78 -3.55
CA LEU A 442 -21.68 31.99 -2.10
C LEU A 442 -21.60 30.68 -1.30
N LEU A 443 -22.30 29.63 -1.77
CA LEU A 443 -22.29 28.30 -1.15
C LEU A 443 -20.88 27.70 -1.04
N VAL A 444 -20.00 28.16 -1.92
CA VAL A 444 -18.84 27.43 -2.41
C VAL A 444 -17.54 28.25 -2.31
N GLY A 445 -17.63 29.58 -2.35
CA GLY A 445 -16.51 30.53 -2.31
C GLY A 445 -15.87 30.88 -3.66
N ARG A 446 -15.05 31.96 -3.69
CA ARG A 446 -14.09 32.22 -4.79
C ARG A 446 -13.02 31.13 -4.77
N ASP A 447 -12.72 30.55 -5.93
CA ASP A 447 -11.73 29.49 -6.10
C ASP A 447 -11.85 28.26 -5.17
N TYR A 448 -13.00 28.08 -4.50
CA TYR A 448 -13.28 26.96 -3.58
C TYR A 448 -12.30 26.83 -2.40
N CYS A 449 -11.75 27.94 -1.88
CA CYS A 449 -10.84 27.88 -0.71
C CYS A 449 -11.55 27.53 0.61
N ARG A 450 -12.88 27.63 0.66
CA ARG A 450 -13.70 27.22 1.82
C ARG A 450 -14.33 25.85 1.56
N ARG A 451 -13.64 24.78 1.93
CA ARG A 451 -14.23 23.43 1.98
C ARG A 451 -15.37 23.41 3.02
N LYS A 452 -16.53 22.79 2.74
CA LYS A 452 -17.67 22.63 3.70
C LYS A 452 -18.29 21.19 3.70
N TYR A 453 -18.05 20.40 4.76
CA TYR A 453 -18.52 19.07 5.25
C TYR A 453 -18.58 19.01 6.82
N ILE A 454 -19.67 19.51 7.41
CA ILE A 454 -20.30 19.07 8.67
C ILE A 454 -19.42 18.77 9.90
N ASP A 455 -19.51 19.61 10.93
CA ASP A 455 -19.24 19.22 12.33
C ASP A 455 -20.49 18.56 12.92
N GLU A 456 -20.51 17.22 13.03
CA GLU A 456 -21.51 16.47 13.80
C GLU A 456 -20.95 16.14 15.20
N PRO A 457 -21.69 16.40 16.31
CA PRO A 457 -21.25 16.01 17.64
C PRO A 457 -21.02 14.49 17.72
N GLY A 458 -19.75 14.08 17.88
CA GLY A 458 -19.32 12.67 17.89
C GLY A 458 -18.35 12.28 16.76
N PHE A 459 -18.12 13.17 15.79
CA PHE A 459 -17.18 12.96 14.68
C PHE A 459 -16.24 14.17 14.55
N VAL A 460 -14.97 14.01 14.93
CA VAL A 460 -13.97 15.06 14.73
C VAL A 460 -13.38 14.92 13.32
N SER A 461 -13.85 15.73 12.37
CA SER A 461 -13.08 16.08 11.17
C SER A 461 -13.63 17.33 10.45
N GLY A 462 -13.29 18.53 10.96
CA GLY A 462 -13.28 19.77 10.18
C GLY A 462 -14.51 20.67 10.25
N THR A 463 -14.27 21.95 10.54
CA THR A 463 -15.27 23.03 10.68
C THR A 463 -16.04 23.30 9.41
N MET A 464 -17.31 22.92 9.37
CA MET A 464 -18.05 22.96 8.14
C MET A 464 -19.57 22.99 8.38
N GLU A 465 -20.25 23.99 7.84
CA GLU A 465 -21.67 24.29 8.11
C GLU A 465 -22.59 23.82 6.96
N LEU A 466 -23.72 23.21 7.33
CA LEU A 466 -24.84 22.86 6.44
C LEU A 466 -25.48 24.10 5.81
N PRO A 467 -25.96 24.03 4.55
CA PRO A 467 -27.12 24.80 4.14
C PRO A 467 -28.31 24.30 4.95
N ILE A 468 -28.93 25.20 5.72
CA ILE A 468 -29.98 24.96 6.74
C ILE A 468 -31.23 24.20 6.20
N SER A 469 -31.32 23.89 4.91
CA SER A 469 -32.35 23.02 4.36
C SER A 469 -31.91 22.35 3.05
N ILE A 470 -31.52 21.07 3.07
CA ILE A 470 -31.60 20.24 1.86
C ILE A 470 -33.09 20.04 1.58
N ARG A 471 -33.61 20.59 0.48
CA ARG A 471 -35.06 20.55 0.20
C ARG A 471 -35.51 19.10 -0.04
N LEU A 472 -36.33 18.58 0.87
CA LEU A 472 -36.91 17.22 0.82
C LEU A 472 -37.91 17.02 -0.34
N GLY A 473 -38.48 18.11 -0.87
CA GLY A 473 -39.65 18.11 -1.76
C GLY A 473 -39.45 17.55 -3.17
N THR A 474 -38.31 16.94 -3.47
CA THR A 474 -37.99 16.46 -4.83
C THR A 474 -37.32 15.09 -4.84
N LEU A 475 -37.77 14.21 -3.96
CA LEU A 475 -37.30 12.83 -3.87
C LEU A 475 -37.43 12.01 -5.17
N SER A 476 -38.35 12.33 -6.10
CA SER A 476 -38.58 11.53 -7.30
C SER A 476 -37.39 11.58 -8.28
N LYS A 477 -36.97 12.76 -8.72
CA LYS A 477 -35.82 12.93 -9.62
C LYS A 477 -34.51 12.41 -9.01
N LEU A 478 -34.38 12.45 -7.68
CA LEU A 478 -33.19 11.98 -6.96
C LEU A 478 -33.16 10.47 -6.91
N LYS A 479 -34.33 9.84 -6.79
CA LYS A 479 -34.49 8.40 -6.76
C LYS A 479 -34.17 7.77 -8.12
N ASP A 480 -34.60 8.38 -9.22
CA ASP A 480 -34.27 7.89 -10.56
C ASP A 480 -32.77 8.00 -10.82
N LEU A 481 -32.17 9.13 -10.45
CA LEU A 481 -30.74 9.36 -10.53
C LEU A 481 -29.93 8.38 -9.66
N LEU A 482 -30.34 8.13 -8.40
CA LEU A 482 -29.68 7.15 -7.53
C LEU A 482 -29.89 5.70 -7.99
N ARG A 483 -31.01 5.37 -8.64
CA ARG A 483 -31.25 4.05 -9.24
C ARG A 483 -30.33 3.78 -10.43
N GLU A 484 -30.03 4.79 -11.24
CA GLU A 484 -28.99 4.67 -12.29
C GLU A 484 -27.61 4.32 -11.69
N PHE A 485 -27.36 4.67 -10.42
CA PHE A 485 -26.07 4.47 -9.77
C PHE A 485 -25.92 3.11 -9.09
N GLU A 486 -27.01 2.52 -8.62
CA GLU A 486 -27.03 1.20 -7.94
C GLU A 486 -26.56 0.06 -8.84
N HIS A 487 -26.68 0.20 -10.17
CA HIS A 487 -26.29 -0.82 -11.14
C HIS A 487 -24.98 -0.51 -11.87
N ARG A 488 -24.25 0.52 -11.46
CA ARG A 488 -23.00 0.90 -12.12
C ARG A 488 -21.87 -0.03 -11.66
N PRO A 489 -21.13 -0.66 -12.57
CA PRO A 489 -20.00 -1.50 -12.18
C PRO A 489 -18.92 -0.67 -11.45
N PRO A 490 -18.14 -1.28 -10.55
CA PRO A 490 -17.01 -0.62 -9.91
C PRO A 490 -16.07 -0.07 -10.98
N LEU A 491 -15.75 1.22 -10.90
CA LEU A 491 -14.76 1.82 -11.78
C LEU A 491 -13.40 1.23 -11.45
N ARG A 492 -12.90 0.32 -12.30
CA ARG A 492 -11.53 -0.11 -12.22
C ARG A 492 -10.65 1.03 -12.74
N LEU A 493 -9.74 1.51 -11.90
CA LEU A 493 -8.59 2.30 -12.32
C LEU A 493 -7.72 1.43 -13.25
N GLN A 494 -8.12 1.27 -14.51
CA GLN A 494 -7.15 0.95 -15.55
C GLN A 494 -6.27 2.19 -15.76
N PRO A 495 -5.01 2.02 -16.17
CA PRO A 495 -4.08 3.13 -16.28
C PRO A 495 -4.53 4.04 -17.44
N LEU A 496 -5.35 5.04 -17.12
CA LEU A 496 -5.54 6.24 -17.94
C LEU A 496 -4.47 7.30 -17.59
N PHE A 497 -3.31 6.83 -17.15
CA PHE A 497 -2.10 7.61 -16.94
C PHE A 497 -0.96 6.98 -17.71
#